data_AF-A0A8X6H0U1-F1
#
_entry.id   AF-A0A8X6H0U1-F1
#
_cell.length_a   1.000
_cell.length_b   1.000
_cell.length_c   1.000
_cell.angle_alpha   90.00
_cell.angle_beta   90.00
_cell.angle_gamma   90.00
#
_symmetry.space_group_name_H-M   'P 1'
#
loop_
_entity.id
_entity.type
_entity.pdbx_description
1 polymer ?
#
loop_
_entity_poly.entity_id
_entity_poly.type
_entity_poly.pdbx_seq_one_letter_code
_entity_poly.pdbx_strand_id
1 'polypeptide(L)'
;PTFACLLGRQFHYLRRGDRFWFENDIPPSSFTKEQLTEIRKSTLARILCDNADSADFMQPSAMYVTDPFLNAYQTCSSADIPSMDLTKWKTLSPRFQVSATVLKDSLSRAKRQAAALMENEEISINKKRGLAGSKSPQAAHLSFLRPKRQARLISNQSVVLEFASQSFANSFLNRNERDEENGLAFNSLEDLMSALPNVDVADLLDIPKVFDCDDQTLPCDHTTKFRTMTGWCNNLNNPEWGKSMRIFSRLLPPMYADDMSAPKTTGRLGSALPSGRVISTQVHYDVQAPHVRYSLMVMQWGQFLDHDITFTPMNTANGKPLDCSDCESARLVHPECLPIIVPMMIRFIQPSIKQRVDLHAFLLLGHLQVN
;
A
#
# COMPACT_ATOMS: atom_id res chain seq x y z
N PRO A 1 8.46 15.66 -17.17
CA PRO A 1 9.60 14.93 -16.56
C PRO A 1 9.85 15.28 -15.06
N THR A 2 8.81 15.60 -14.28
CA THR A 2 8.96 15.82 -12.82
C THR A 2 8.71 14.53 -12.03
N PHE A 3 7.62 13.82 -12.35
CA PHE A 3 7.25 12.58 -11.65
C PHE A 3 8.30 11.47 -11.81
N ALA A 4 8.83 11.30 -13.04
CA ALA A 4 9.94 10.36 -13.28
C ALA A 4 11.20 10.71 -12.47
N CYS A 5 11.50 12.00 -12.28
CA CYS A 5 12.62 12.44 -11.45
C CYS A 5 12.36 12.12 -9.97
N LEU A 6 11.15 12.38 -9.46
CA LEU A 6 10.78 12.04 -8.08
C LEU A 6 10.86 10.53 -7.83
N LEU A 7 10.31 9.71 -8.73
CA LEU A 7 10.41 8.24 -8.64
C LEU A 7 11.86 7.77 -8.70
N GLY A 8 12.66 8.30 -9.63
CA GLY A 8 14.08 7.96 -9.74
C GLY A 8 14.88 8.33 -8.48
N ARG A 9 14.61 9.49 -7.88
CA ARG A 9 15.22 9.91 -6.61
C ARG A 9 14.76 9.05 -5.44
N GLN A 10 13.47 8.76 -5.35
CA GLN A 10 12.93 7.89 -4.30
C GLN A 10 13.55 6.50 -4.37
N PHE A 11 13.63 5.91 -5.56
CA PHE A 11 14.27 4.61 -5.75
C PHE A 11 15.76 4.64 -5.43
N HIS A 12 16.47 5.71 -5.82
CA HIS A 12 17.87 5.89 -5.44
C HIS A 12 18.07 5.91 -3.92
N TYR A 13 17.23 6.65 -3.19
CA TYR A 13 17.30 6.70 -1.73
C TYR A 13 16.89 5.38 -1.07
N LEU A 14 15.87 4.68 -1.60
CA LEU A 14 15.50 3.35 -1.12
C LEU A 14 16.67 2.37 -1.25
N ARG A 15 17.32 2.32 -2.42
CA ARG A 15 18.50 1.46 -2.63
C ARG A 15 19.65 1.80 -1.68
N ARG A 16 19.98 3.08 -1.54
CA ARG A 16 21.12 3.52 -0.73
C ARG A 16 20.86 3.43 0.78
N GLY A 17 19.61 3.69 1.20
CA GLY A 17 19.21 3.67 2.60
C GLY A 17 18.96 2.27 3.16
N ASP A 18 18.75 1.30 2.27
CA ASP A 18 18.53 -0.09 2.65
C ASP A 18 19.85 -0.81 2.93
N ARG A 19 20.10 -1.09 4.23
CA ARG A 19 21.31 -1.77 4.70
C ARG A 19 21.51 -3.17 4.08
N PHE A 20 20.43 -3.82 3.65
CA PHE A 20 20.46 -5.16 3.08
C PHE A 20 20.36 -5.15 1.53
N TRP A 21 20.42 -3.97 0.90
CA TRP A 21 20.43 -3.90 -0.56
C TRP A 21 21.70 -4.55 -1.10
N PHE A 22 21.56 -5.49 -2.02
CA PHE A 22 22.64 -6.39 -2.43
C PHE A 22 23.83 -5.68 -3.10
N GLU A 23 23.66 -4.46 -3.59
CA GLU A 23 24.74 -3.66 -4.19
C GLU A 23 25.43 -2.71 -3.20
N ASN A 24 24.95 -2.64 -1.95
CA ASN A 24 25.58 -1.81 -0.94
C ASN A 24 26.78 -2.54 -0.34
N ASP A 25 27.92 -1.85 -0.27
CA ASP A 25 29.16 -2.36 0.33
C ASP A 25 29.21 -2.14 1.86
N ILE A 26 28.07 -1.92 2.51
CA ILE A 26 27.99 -1.66 3.96
C ILE A 26 28.14 -2.99 4.70
N PRO A 27 29.17 -3.17 5.55
CA PRO A 27 29.31 -4.40 6.33
C PRO A 27 28.20 -4.55 7.38
N PRO A 28 27.69 -5.78 7.61
CA PRO A 28 28.01 -7.00 6.88
C PRO A 28 27.33 -7.05 5.50
N SER A 29 28.10 -7.19 4.41
CA SER A 29 27.52 -7.41 3.08
C SER A 29 26.76 -8.73 3.07
N SER A 30 25.51 -8.70 2.59
CA SER A 30 24.61 -9.86 2.64
C SER A 30 25.01 -10.99 1.69
N PHE A 31 25.85 -10.71 0.67
CA PHE A 31 26.26 -11.68 -0.34
C PHE A 31 27.77 -11.68 -0.59
N THR A 32 28.31 -12.86 -0.88
CA THR A 32 29.67 -13.04 -1.38
C THR A 32 29.81 -12.54 -2.82
N LYS A 33 31.04 -12.31 -3.30
CA LYS A 33 31.28 -11.86 -4.67
C LYS A 33 30.79 -12.89 -5.70
N GLU A 34 30.89 -14.17 -5.37
CA GLU A 34 30.40 -15.28 -6.18
C GLU A 34 28.87 -15.26 -6.26
N GLN A 35 28.19 -15.05 -5.13
CA GLN A 35 26.73 -14.91 -5.10
C GLN A 35 26.25 -13.67 -5.88
N LEU A 36 26.95 -12.55 -5.79
CA LEU A 36 26.64 -11.34 -6.57
C LEU A 36 26.81 -11.54 -8.08
N THR A 37 27.83 -12.31 -8.47
CA THR A 37 28.04 -12.69 -9.88
C THR A 37 26.86 -13.51 -10.40
N GLU A 38 26.39 -14.45 -9.60
CA GLU A 38 25.22 -15.27 -9.93
C GLU A 38 23.91 -14.47 -9.98
N ILE A 39 23.70 -13.53 -9.06
CA ILE A 39 22.55 -12.59 -9.09
C ILE A 39 22.57 -11.74 -10.37
N ARG A 40 23.71 -11.13 -10.71
CA ARG A 40 23.85 -10.26 -11.89
C ARG A 40 23.68 -11.00 -13.22
N LYS A 41 23.96 -12.31 -13.23
CA LYS A 41 23.80 -13.18 -14.39
C LYS A 41 22.31 -13.48 -14.67
N SER A 42 21.46 -13.46 -13.65
CA SER A 42 20.05 -13.81 -13.81
C SER A 42 19.23 -12.73 -14.52
N THR A 43 18.34 -13.18 -15.40
CA THR A 43 17.41 -12.33 -16.16
C THR A 43 15.97 -12.60 -15.74
N LEU A 44 15.05 -11.68 -16.04
CA LEU A 44 13.62 -11.93 -15.81
C LEU A 44 13.12 -13.14 -16.64
N ALA A 45 13.65 -13.33 -17.85
CA ALA A 45 13.35 -14.51 -18.65
C ALA A 45 13.73 -15.81 -17.94
N ARG A 46 14.90 -15.86 -17.28
CA ARG A 46 15.31 -17.00 -16.46
C ARG A 46 14.35 -17.24 -15.29
N ILE A 47 13.99 -16.18 -14.56
CA ILE A 47 13.04 -16.28 -13.46
C ILE A 47 11.70 -16.86 -13.95
N LEU A 48 11.19 -16.39 -15.09
CA LEU A 48 9.96 -16.91 -15.68
C LEU A 48 10.09 -18.38 -16.07
N CYS A 49 11.17 -18.77 -16.74
CA CYS A 49 11.43 -20.16 -17.11
C CYS A 49 11.51 -21.10 -15.89
N ASP A 50 12.04 -20.64 -14.75
CA ASP A 50 12.20 -21.46 -13.55
C ASP A 50 10.91 -21.59 -12.72
N ASN A 51 9.95 -20.66 -12.90
CA ASN A 51 8.76 -20.55 -12.05
C ASN A 51 7.43 -20.72 -12.80
N ALA A 52 7.44 -20.85 -14.12
CA ALA A 52 6.23 -21.11 -14.90
C ALA A 52 6.14 -22.59 -15.24
N ASP A 53 5.07 -23.24 -14.78
CA ASP A 53 4.86 -24.70 -14.89
C ASP A 53 4.89 -25.26 -16.32
N SER A 54 4.78 -24.42 -17.35
CA SER A 54 4.77 -24.85 -18.77
C SER A 54 5.59 -23.94 -19.70
N ALA A 55 6.56 -23.20 -19.17
CA ALA A 55 7.42 -22.34 -19.99
C ALA A 55 8.68 -23.08 -20.45
N ASP A 56 8.60 -23.81 -21.56
CA ASP A 56 9.77 -24.41 -22.20
C ASP A 56 10.54 -23.42 -23.08
N PHE A 57 9.87 -22.35 -23.52
CA PHE A 57 10.41 -21.33 -24.41
C PHE A 57 10.14 -19.93 -23.85
N MET A 58 11.13 -19.05 -23.97
CA MET A 58 11.03 -17.67 -23.52
C MET A 58 11.91 -16.77 -24.40
N GLN A 59 11.49 -15.52 -24.57
CA GLN A 59 12.35 -14.49 -25.18
C GLN A 59 13.39 -14.01 -24.14
N PRO A 60 14.69 -13.89 -24.50
CA PRO A 60 15.73 -13.50 -23.53
C PRO A 60 15.46 -12.17 -22.83
N SER A 61 14.93 -11.19 -23.56
CA SER A 61 14.58 -9.87 -23.05
C SER A 61 13.07 -9.75 -22.81
N ALA A 62 12.60 -10.28 -21.68
CA ALA A 62 11.18 -10.38 -21.33
C ALA A 62 10.41 -9.04 -21.37
N MET A 63 11.08 -7.91 -21.12
CA MET A 63 10.48 -6.56 -21.15
C MET A 63 10.34 -5.96 -22.55
N TYR A 64 11.02 -6.53 -23.54
CA TYR A 64 10.94 -6.08 -24.92
C TYR A 64 9.98 -6.96 -25.71
N VAL A 65 9.37 -6.41 -26.75
CA VAL A 65 8.57 -7.22 -27.68
C VAL A 65 9.45 -8.28 -28.35
N THR A 66 8.81 -9.34 -28.84
CA THR A 66 9.52 -10.40 -29.56
C THR A 66 10.03 -9.88 -30.90
N ASP A 67 11.24 -10.27 -31.26
CA ASP A 67 11.83 -9.96 -32.55
C ASP A 67 12.46 -11.23 -33.13
N PRO A 68 12.21 -11.60 -34.40
CA PRO A 68 12.71 -12.86 -34.95
C PRO A 68 14.24 -13.04 -34.92
N PHE A 69 15.01 -11.97 -34.75
CA PHE A 69 16.47 -11.99 -34.77
C PHE A 69 17.09 -11.55 -33.45
N LEU A 70 16.56 -10.49 -32.83
CA LEU A 70 17.17 -9.84 -31.66
C LEU A 70 16.55 -10.29 -30.33
N ASN A 71 15.35 -10.88 -30.34
CA ASN A 71 14.63 -11.30 -29.14
C ASN A 71 13.66 -12.45 -29.43
N ALA A 72 14.14 -13.43 -30.20
CA ALA A 72 13.32 -14.57 -30.60
C ALA A 72 13.06 -15.47 -29.40
N TYR A 73 11.98 -16.24 -29.44
CA TYR A 73 11.76 -17.30 -28.46
C TYR A 73 12.88 -18.33 -28.58
N GLN A 74 13.47 -18.65 -27.44
CA GLN A 74 14.49 -19.68 -27.33
C GLN A 74 14.09 -20.67 -26.25
N THR A 75 14.65 -21.87 -26.30
CA THR A 75 14.47 -22.81 -25.20
C THR A 75 14.98 -22.19 -23.91
N CYS A 76 14.33 -22.47 -22.79
CA CYS A 76 14.78 -22.03 -21.48
C CYS A 76 16.16 -22.61 -21.12
N SER A 77 16.68 -23.61 -21.84
CA SER A 77 18.04 -24.12 -21.66
C SER A 77 19.10 -23.39 -22.51
N SER A 78 18.71 -22.36 -23.27
CA SER A 78 19.63 -21.59 -24.11
C SER A 78 20.67 -20.82 -23.29
N ALA A 79 21.86 -20.64 -23.88
CA ALA A 79 22.93 -19.83 -23.31
C ALA A 79 22.53 -18.36 -23.11
N ASP A 80 21.57 -17.85 -23.91
CA ASP A 80 21.03 -16.50 -23.78
C ASP A 80 20.09 -16.33 -22.56
N ILE A 81 19.71 -17.43 -21.90
CA ILE A 81 18.89 -17.46 -20.68
C ILE A 81 19.64 -18.24 -19.58
N PRO A 82 20.77 -17.70 -19.11
CA PRO A 82 21.70 -18.44 -18.26
C PRO A 82 21.06 -18.83 -16.91
N SER A 83 21.33 -20.06 -16.47
CA SER A 83 20.89 -20.56 -15.17
C SER A 83 21.77 -20.09 -14.01
N MET A 84 21.16 -19.84 -12.87
CA MET A 84 21.88 -19.49 -11.65
C MET A 84 22.54 -20.74 -11.05
N ASP A 85 23.81 -20.64 -10.69
CA ASP A 85 24.52 -21.66 -9.93
C ASP A 85 24.23 -21.50 -8.43
N LEU A 86 23.19 -22.17 -7.95
CA LEU A 86 22.78 -22.14 -6.54
C LEU A 86 23.81 -22.80 -5.60
N THR A 87 24.87 -23.44 -6.10
CA THR A 87 25.91 -23.99 -5.23
C THR A 87 26.65 -22.89 -4.44
N LYS A 88 26.63 -21.64 -4.93
CA LYS A 88 27.21 -20.49 -4.20
C LYS A 88 26.46 -20.14 -2.92
N TRP A 89 25.25 -20.65 -2.71
CA TRP A 89 24.45 -20.48 -1.49
C TRP A 89 24.48 -21.70 -0.57
N LYS A 90 25.24 -22.75 -0.89
CA LYS A 90 25.41 -23.90 0.01
C LYS A 90 26.10 -23.45 1.30
N THR A 91 25.38 -23.52 2.41
CA THR A 91 25.96 -23.39 3.75
C THR A 91 26.35 -24.76 4.29
N LEU A 92 27.47 -24.83 5.00
CA LEU A 92 27.85 -26.02 5.78
C LEU A 92 27.16 -25.94 7.14
N SER A 93 25.94 -26.49 7.30
CA SER A 93 25.41 -27.00 8.59
C SER A 93 23.98 -27.56 8.50
N PRO A 94 23.59 -28.48 9.40
CA PRO A 94 22.52 -29.46 9.19
C PRO A 94 21.12 -28.91 9.42
N ARG A 95 20.16 -29.54 8.75
CA ARG A 95 18.72 -29.29 8.84
C ARG A 95 18.25 -29.31 10.30
N PHE A 96 17.66 -28.21 10.76
CA PHE A 96 16.75 -28.23 11.89
C PHE A 96 15.43 -28.88 11.42
N GLN A 97 15.18 -30.12 11.86
CA GLN A 97 13.89 -30.79 11.66
C GLN A 97 12.97 -30.46 12.83
N VAL A 98 11.84 -29.80 12.55
CA VAL A 98 10.72 -29.68 13.49
C VAL A 98 9.76 -30.85 13.24
N SER A 99 9.34 -31.55 14.30
CA SER A 99 8.42 -32.68 14.14
C SER A 99 7.01 -32.21 13.77
N ALA A 100 6.39 -32.93 12.83
CA ALA A 100 5.02 -32.69 12.37
C ALA A 100 3.94 -32.89 13.46
N THR A 101 4.32 -33.37 14.64
CA THR A 101 3.42 -33.60 15.78
C THR A 101 3.16 -32.35 16.63
N VAL A 102 3.96 -31.28 16.50
CA VAL A 102 3.75 -30.01 17.24
C VAL A 102 2.82 -29.04 16.49
N LEU A 103 2.63 -29.23 15.18
CA LEU A 103 1.80 -28.35 14.33
C LEU A 103 0.30 -28.71 14.30
N LYS A 104 -0.07 -29.91 14.73
CA LYS A 104 -1.46 -30.41 14.55
C LYS A 104 -2.42 -30.06 15.70
N ASP A 105 -1.90 -29.70 16.87
CA ASP A 105 -2.73 -29.40 18.04
C ASP A 105 -2.96 -27.89 18.27
N SER A 106 -2.07 -27.04 17.73
CA SER A 106 -2.19 -25.58 17.77
C SER A 106 -3.20 -25.05 16.72
N LEU A 107 -3.39 -25.75 15.60
CA LEU A 107 -4.29 -25.33 14.52
C LEU A 107 -5.78 -25.58 14.82
N SER A 108 -6.10 -26.56 15.68
CA SER A 108 -7.48 -26.99 16.00
C SER A 108 -8.12 -26.17 17.13
N ARG A 109 -7.31 -25.50 17.97
CA ARG A 109 -7.74 -24.52 18.98
C ARG A 109 -7.99 -23.14 18.37
N ALA A 110 -7.13 -22.71 17.43
CA ALA A 110 -7.31 -21.47 16.68
C ALA A 110 -8.62 -21.44 15.86
N LYS A 111 -9.02 -22.57 15.26
CA LYS A 111 -10.28 -22.67 14.49
C LYS A 111 -11.55 -22.57 15.34
N ARG A 112 -11.52 -22.95 16.62
CA ARG A 112 -12.70 -22.94 17.51
C ARG A 112 -12.91 -21.59 18.21
N GLN A 113 -11.84 -20.83 18.48
CA GLN A 113 -11.95 -19.47 19.02
C GLN A 113 -12.32 -18.43 17.96
N ALA A 114 -11.99 -18.64 16.68
CA ALA A 114 -12.39 -17.76 15.59
C ALA A 114 -13.90 -17.85 15.26
N ALA A 115 -14.54 -19.00 15.48
CA ALA A 115 -15.95 -19.22 15.14
C ALA A 115 -16.92 -18.49 16.08
N ALA A 116 -16.62 -18.43 17.38
CA ALA A 116 -17.49 -17.80 18.39
C ALA A 116 -17.41 -16.26 18.42
N LEU A 117 -16.32 -15.68 17.90
CA LEU A 117 -16.17 -14.22 17.76
C LEU A 117 -16.96 -13.67 16.55
N MET A 118 -17.12 -14.47 15.49
CA MET A 118 -17.83 -14.07 14.26
C MET A 118 -19.37 -14.07 14.42
N GLU A 119 -19.92 -14.91 15.30
CA GLU A 119 -21.37 -15.12 15.46
C GLU A 119 -22.06 -13.96 16.20
N ASN A 120 -21.37 -13.30 17.15
CA ASN A 120 -21.91 -12.15 17.88
C ASN A 120 -21.84 -10.82 17.08
N GLU A 121 -20.90 -10.70 16.14
CA GLU A 121 -20.79 -9.56 15.22
C GLU A 121 -21.87 -9.60 14.12
N GLU A 122 -22.37 -10.79 13.79
CA GLU A 122 -23.36 -11.01 12.71
C GLU A 122 -24.76 -10.50 13.06
N ILE A 123 -25.14 -10.55 14.34
CA ILE A 123 -26.49 -10.21 14.83
C ILE A 123 -26.76 -8.70 14.80
N SER A 124 -25.74 -7.84 14.98
CA SER A 124 -25.93 -6.37 14.96
C SER A 124 -25.98 -5.78 13.54
N ILE A 125 -25.29 -6.44 12.60
CA ILE A 125 -25.08 -5.98 11.23
C ILE A 125 -26.29 -6.32 10.33
N ASN A 126 -26.98 -7.44 10.58
CA ASN A 126 -28.19 -7.83 9.84
C ASN A 126 -29.39 -6.87 10.05
N LYS A 127 -29.32 -5.94 11.01
CA LYS A 127 -30.39 -4.94 11.26
C LYS A 127 -30.29 -3.67 10.41
N LYS A 128 -29.18 -3.39 9.69
CA LYS A 128 -29.02 -2.17 8.89
C LYS A 128 -28.67 -2.47 7.42
N ARG A 129 -29.50 -2.00 6.49
CA ARG A 129 -29.34 -2.09 5.03
C ARG A 129 -28.19 -1.20 4.51
N GLY A 130 -26.93 -1.58 4.72
CA GLY A 130 -25.77 -0.78 4.26
C GLY A 130 -24.53 -1.58 3.82
N LEU A 131 -24.63 -2.90 3.72
CA LEU A 131 -23.52 -3.75 3.27
C LEU A 131 -23.65 -4.12 1.80
N ALA A 132 -22.52 -4.14 1.11
CA ALA A 132 -22.48 -4.66 -0.24
C ALA A 132 -22.70 -6.19 -0.24
N GLY A 133 -23.44 -6.69 -1.23
CA GLY A 133 -23.66 -8.12 -1.39
C GLY A 133 -22.34 -8.88 -1.57
N SER A 134 -22.26 -10.12 -1.08
CA SER A 134 -21.00 -10.91 -1.09
C SER A 134 -20.41 -11.17 -2.47
N LYS A 135 -21.24 -11.18 -3.52
CA LYS A 135 -20.83 -11.32 -4.93
C LYS A 135 -20.82 -9.99 -5.71
N SER A 136 -20.97 -8.88 -5.01
CA SER A 136 -20.94 -7.56 -5.64
C SER A 136 -19.51 -7.21 -6.09
N PRO A 137 -19.36 -6.37 -7.12
CA PRO A 137 -18.05 -5.84 -7.50
C PRO A 137 -17.33 -5.14 -6.33
N GLN A 138 -18.06 -4.48 -5.43
CA GLN A 138 -17.54 -3.85 -4.21
C GLN A 138 -16.93 -4.88 -3.24
N ALA A 139 -17.59 -6.01 -3.05
CA ALA A 139 -17.07 -7.09 -2.19
C ALA A 139 -15.84 -7.78 -2.79
N ALA A 140 -15.81 -7.96 -4.12
CA ALA A 140 -14.65 -8.48 -4.82
C ALA A 140 -13.45 -7.50 -4.70
N HIS A 141 -13.69 -6.21 -4.92
CA HIS A 141 -12.68 -5.17 -4.78
C HIS A 141 -12.11 -5.10 -3.36
N LEU A 142 -12.98 -5.11 -2.33
CA LEU A 142 -12.53 -5.14 -0.94
C LEU A 142 -11.65 -6.36 -0.64
N SER A 143 -11.90 -7.51 -1.28
CA SER A 143 -11.10 -8.71 -1.03
C SER A 143 -9.62 -8.51 -1.38
N PHE A 144 -9.31 -7.65 -2.36
CA PHE A 144 -7.94 -7.27 -2.71
C PHE A 144 -7.37 -6.18 -1.80
N LEU A 145 -8.22 -5.32 -1.22
CA LEU A 145 -7.82 -4.17 -0.39
C LEU A 145 -8.16 -4.33 1.10
N ARG A 146 -8.36 -5.57 1.55
CA ARG A 146 -8.87 -5.85 2.89
C ARG A 146 -7.85 -5.43 3.96
N PRO A 147 -8.23 -4.59 4.94
CA PRO A 147 -7.32 -4.23 6.02
C PRO A 147 -7.01 -5.44 6.91
N LYS A 148 -5.74 -5.61 7.26
CA LYS A 148 -5.31 -6.50 8.36
C LYS A 148 -5.81 -5.94 9.70
N ARG A 149 -5.90 -6.78 10.73
CA ARG A 149 -6.35 -6.39 12.07
C ARG A 149 -5.55 -5.20 12.63
N GLN A 150 -4.24 -5.23 12.45
CA GLN A 150 -3.32 -4.18 12.86
C GLN A 150 -3.65 -2.84 12.19
N ALA A 151 -3.95 -2.86 10.87
CA ALA A 151 -4.31 -1.66 10.13
C ALA A 151 -5.62 -1.05 10.63
N ARG A 152 -6.61 -1.90 11.00
CA ARG A 152 -7.87 -1.44 11.60
C ARG A 152 -7.66 -0.78 12.96
N LEU A 153 -6.76 -1.32 13.79
CA LEU A 153 -6.47 -0.74 15.11
C LEU A 153 -5.83 0.65 14.98
N ILE A 154 -4.85 0.78 14.07
CA ILE A 154 -4.21 2.07 13.77
C ILE A 154 -5.26 3.06 13.23
N SER A 155 -6.09 2.63 12.27
CA SER A 155 -7.16 3.44 11.69
C SER A 155 -8.24 3.90 12.68
N ASN A 156 -8.57 3.13 13.71
CA ASN A 156 -9.53 3.58 14.72
C ASN A 156 -8.97 4.75 15.55
N GLN A 157 -7.66 4.74 15.79
CA GLN A 157 -6.97 5.79 16.56
C GLN A 157 -6.76 7.06 15.73
N SER A 158 -6.56 6.94 14.42
CA SER A 158 -6.52 8.10 13.52
C SER A 158 -7.79 8.94 13.58
N VAL A 159 -8.95 8.29 13.74
CA VAL A 159 -10.24 9.00 13.89
C VAL A 159 -10.29 9.80 15.19
N VAL A 160 -9.80 9.25 16.30
CA VAL A 160 -9.74 9.96 17.59
C VAL A 160 -8.86 11.20 17.47
N LEU A 161 -7.73 11.05 16.79
CA LEU A 161 -6.77 12.12 16.55
C LEU A 161 -7.30 13.21 15.61
N GLU A 162 -8.10 12.84 14.62
CA GLU A 162 -8.83 13.80 13.76
C GLU A 162 -9.74 14.69 14.60
N PHE A 163 -10.59 14.09 15.44
CA PHE A 163 -11.50 14.82 16.33
C PHE A 163 -10.75 15.71 17.32
N ALA A 164 -9.64 15.21 17.89
CA ALA A 164 -8.79 16.00 18.76
C ALA A 164 -8.21 17.23 18.04
N SER A 165 -7.71 17.04 16.82
CA SER A 165 -7.13 18.10 16.00
C SER A 165 -8.19 19.13 15.60
N GLN A 166 -9.39 18.68 15.24
CA GLN A 166 -10.52 19.54 14.92
C GLN A 166 -10.94 20.40 16.13
N SER A 167 -11.05 19.77 17.29
CA SER A 167 -11.41 20.46 18.53
C SER A 167 -10.37 21.51 18.89
N PHE A 168 -9.08 21.17 18.73
CA PHE A 168 -7.97 22.09 18.97
C PHE A 168 -7.96 23.28 17.99
N ALA A 169 -8.12 23.02 16.69
CA ALA A 169 -8.20 24.06 15.66
C ALA A 169 -9.39 25.01 15.89
N ASN A 170 -10.57 24.47 16.23
CA ASN A 170 -11.74 25.27 16.57
C ASN A 170 -11.51 26.12 17.83
N SER A 171 -10.82 25.57 18.84
CA SER A 171 -10.46 26.34 20.04
C SER A 171 -9.48 27.47 19.71
N PHE A 172 -8.49 27.24 18.84
CA PHE A 172 -7.54 28.25 18.38
C PHE A 172 -8.23 29.39 17.64
N LEU A 173 -9.16 29.09 16.73
CA LEU A 173 -9.94 30.10 16.00
C LEU A 173 -10.84 30.94 16.93
N ASN A 174 -11.28 30.36 18.04
CA ASN A 174 -12.17 31.01 19.00
C ASN A 174 -11.44 31.77 20.12
N ARG A 175 -10.13 31.55 20.32
CA ARG A 175 -9.34 32.20 21.38
C ARG A 175 -8.72 33.52 20.90
N ASN A 176 -9.14 34.61 21.53
CA ASN A 176 -8.39 35.87 21.65
C ASN A 176 -7.26 35.80 22.71
N GLU A 177 -7.00 34.63 23.31
CA GLU A 177 -6.04 34.47 24.39
C GLU A 177 -4.71 33.93 23.85
N ARG A 178 -3.69 34.79 23.91
CA ARG A 178 -2.29 34.44 23.74
C ARG A 178 -1.90 33.54 24.92
N ASP A 179 -1.67 32.27 24.68
CA ASP A 179 -0.99 31.41 25.65
C ASP A 179 0.47 31.92 25.77
N GLU A 180 0.72 32.83 26.72
CA GLU A 180 2.05 33.40 27.02
C GLU A 180 2.99 32.38 27.67
N GLU A 181 2.51 31.18 28.02
CA GLU A 181 3.25 30.24 28.88
C GLU A 181 4.16 29.26 28.11
N ASN A 182 3.96 29.09 26.79
CA ASN A 182 4.87 28.34 25.93
C ASN A 182 5.02 29.13 24.63
N GLY A 183 6.21 29.69 24.35
CA GLY A 183 6.50 30.62 23.25
C GLY A 183 6.30 30.11 21.80
N LEU A 184 5.35 29.22 21.56
CA LEU A 184 4.89 28.80 20.24
C LEU A 184 3.73 29.71 19.80
N ALA A 185 4.06 30.91 19.34
CA ALA A 185 3.09 31.79 18.70
C ALA A 185 2.83 31.28 17.27
N PHE A 186 1.70 30.57 17.06
CA PHE A 186 1.21 30.26 15.72
C PHE A 186 0.49 31.49 15.15
N ASN A 187 0.92 31.98 13.99
CA ASN A 187 0.39 33.21 13.40
C ASN A 187 -0.82 32.96 12.49
N SER A 188 -1.05 31.70 12.10
CA SER A 188 -2.15 31.28 11.24
C SER A 188 -2.58 29.84 11.54
N LEU A 189 -3.78 29.48 11.10
CA LEU A 189 -4.26 28.09 11.13
C LEU A 189 -3.33 27.19 10.29
N GLU A 190 -2.80 27.69 9.17
CA GLU A 190 -1.85 26.97 8.32
C GLU A 190 -0.54 26.65 9.06
N ASP A 191 0.00 27.60 9.84
CA ASP A 191 1.19 27.37 10.67
C ASP A 191 0.93 26.29 11.72
N LEU A 192 -0.24 26.36 12.40
CA LEU A 192 -0.63 25.37 13.38
C LEU A 192 -0.75 23.97 12.76
N MET A 193 -1.41 23.86 11.61
CA MET A 193 -1.62 22.59 10.92
C MET A 193 -0.34 22.02 10.30
N SER A 194 0.65 22.86 10.00
CA SER A 194 1.99 22.42 9.62
C SER A 194 2.79 21.83 10.79
N ALA A 195 2.47 22.24 12.02
CA ALA A 195 3.17 21.83 13.23
C ALA A 195 2.59 20.56 13.88
N LEU A 196 1.26 20.41 13.89
CA LEU A 196 0.56 19.28 14.52
C LEU A 196 1.11 17.89 14.11
N PRO A 197 1.47 17.61 12.83
CA PRO A 197 2.02 16.31 12.44
C PRO A 197 3.36 15.96 13.08
N ASN A 198 4.07 16.94 13.67
CA ASN A 198 5.36 16.74 14.33
C ASN A 198 5.23 16.50 15.84
N VAL A 199 4.02 16.54 16.40
CA VAL A 199 3.77 16.28 17.81
C VAL A 199 3.72 14.77 18.05
N ASP A 200 4.64 14.26 18.86
CA ASP A 200 4.63 12.85 19.26
C ASP A 200 3.50 12.59 20.25
N VAL A 201 2.48 11.85 19.79
CA VAL A 201 1.34 11.42 20.59
C VAL A 201 1.34 9.90 20.81
N ALA A 202 2.43 9.20 20.47
CA ALA A 202 2.47 7.74 20.50
C ALA A 202 2.14 7.15 21.88
N ASP A 203 2.50 7.86 22.96
CA ASP A 203 2.21 7.45 24.33
C ASP A 203 0.76 7.74 24.78
N LEU A 204 0.00 8.52 24.02
CA LEU A 204 -1.40 8.86 24.31
C LEU A 204 -2.39 7.92 23.62
N LEU A 205 -1.92 7.07 22.71
CA LEU A 205 -2.76 6.19 21.91
C LEU A 205 -2.78 4.77 22.47
N ASP A 206 -3.97 4.17 22.52
CA ASP A 206 -4.17 2.76 22.85
C ASP A 206 -3.80 1.83 21.67
N ILE A 207 -2.66 2.08 21.02
CA ILE A 207 -2.11 1.20 19.98
C ILE A 207 -1.12 0.26 20.67
N PRO A 208 -1.27 -1.07 20.54
CA PRO A 208 -0.24 -1.99 20.99
C PRO A 208 1.10 -1.63 20.36
N LYS A 209 2.09 -1.27 21.20
CA LYS A 209 3.44 -0.92 20.73
C LYS A 209 4.07 -2.10 19.97
N VAL A 210 3.71 -3.33 20.33
CA VAL A 210 4.15 -4.58 19.70
C VAL A 210 2.92 -5.33 19.20
N PHE A 211 2.91 -5.65 17.91
CA PHE A 211 1.90 -6.55 17.32
C PHE A 211 2.37 -8.00 17.34
N ASP A 212 1.43 -8.93 17.19
CA ASP A 212 1.74 -10.36 17.05
C ASP A 212 2.67 -10.57 15.83
N CYS A 213 3.79 -11.27 16.02
CA CYS A 213 4.90 -11.42 15.07
C CYS A 213 5.69 -10.14 14.73
N ASP A 214 5.68 -9.11 15.59
CA ASP A 214 6.51 -7.93 15.40
C ASP A 214 7.89 -8.12 16.06
N ASP A 215 8.94 -8.00 15.24
CA ASP A 215 10.33 -8.10 15.69
C ASP A 215 10.71 -6.80 16.40
N GLN A 216 10.51 -6.67 17.72
CA GLN A 216 10.86 -5.45 18.47
C GLN A 216 11.83 -5.75 19.62
N THR A 217 13.06 -6.09 19.29
CA THR A 217 14.16 -6.12 20.26
C THR A 217 15.04 -4.89 20.05
N LEU A 218 15.19 -4.09 21.11
CA LEU A 218 16.21 -3.04 21.20
C LEU A 218 17.29 -3.47 22.20
N PRO A 219 18.57 -3.09 21.96
CA PRO A 219 19.06 -2.34 20.80
C PRO A 219 19.02 -3.15 19.50
N CYS A 220 18.93 -2.48 18.35
CA CYS A 220 19.00 -3.15 17.05
C CYS A 220 20.31 -3.94 16.91
N ASP A 221 20.22 -5.22 16.58
CA ASP A 221 21.39 -6.03 16.28
C ASP A 221 21.91 -5.73 14.86
N HIS A 222 23.02 -5.00 14.80
CA HIS A 222 23.68 -4.62 13.56
C HIS A 222 24.37 -5.80 12.86
N THR A 223 24.56 -6.94 13.54
CA THR A 223 25.21 -8.16 13.00
C THR A 223 24.25 -9.12 12.31
N THR A 224 22.95 -8.83 12.36
CA THR A 224 21.91 -9.62 11.67
C THR A 224 22.19 -9.71 10.18
N LYS A 225 22.08 -10.93 9.64
CA LYS A 225 22.34 -11.22 8.22
C LYS A 225 21.11 -11.03 7.33
N PHE A 226 19.92 -11.02 7.91
CA PHE A 226 18.66 -11.03 7.20
C PHE A 226 17.77 -9.88 7.65
N ARG A 227 16.93 -9.41 6.74
CA ARG A 227 15.87 -8.45 7.01
C ARG A 227 14.88 -9.06 7.99
N THR A 228 14.33 -8.23 8.88
CA THR A 228 13.12 -8.55 9.64
C THR A 228 11.92 -8.57 8.70
N MET A 229 10.86 -9.28 9.07
CA MET A 229 9.65 -9.37 8.24
C MET A 229 8.96 -8.02 8.09
N THR A 230 9.04 -7.18 9.13
CA THR A 230 8.36 -5.88 9.17
C THR A 230 9.19 -4.74 8.60
N GLY A 231 10.48 -4.93 8.31
CA GLY A 231 11.42 -3.88 7.93
C GLY A 231 12.09 -3.17 9.13
N TRP A 232 11.74 -3.55 10.35
CA TRP A 232 12.33 -3.05 11.59
C TRP A 232 13.86 -3.17 11.63
N CYS A 233 14.54 -2.16 12.20
CA CYS A 233 16.00 -2.08 12.32
C CYS A 233 16.76 -2.17 10.98
N ASN A 234 16.12 -1.89 9.84
CA ASN A 234 16.87 -1.68 8.60
C ASN A 234 17.83 -0.49 8.78
N ASN A 235 17.27 0.64 9.22
CA ASN A 235 18.04 1.80 9.69
C ASN A 235 18.34 1.68 11.19
N LEU A 236 19.61 1.61 11.57
CA LEU A 236 20.03 1.39 12.96
C LEU A 236 19.79 2.60 13.87
N ASN A 237 19.80 3.81 13.30
CA ASN A 237 19.59 5.05 14.05
C ASN A 237 18.10 5.38 14.19
N ASN A 238 17.29 5.00 13.19
CA ASN A 238 15.85 5.22 13.15
C ASN A 238 15.14 3.90 12.79
N PRO A 239 14.98 2.97 13.74
CA PRO A 239 14.54 1.60 13.47
C PRO A 239 13.16 1.46 12.79
N GLU A 240 12.33 2.50 12.88
CA GLU A 240 10.99 2.58 12.29
C GLU A 240 10.96 2.99 10.81
N TRP A 241 12.06 3.52 10.26
CA TRP A 241 12.06 4.02 8.89
C TRP A 241 11.90 2.89 7.87
N GLY A 242 10.84 2.97 7.07
CA GLY A 242 10.49 1.93 6.09
C GLY A 242 9.85 0.68 6.71
N LYS A 243 9.55 0.69 8.02
CA LYS A 243 8.79 -0.38 8.66
C LYS A 243 7.36 -0.38 8.12
N SER A 244 6.84 -1.57 7.82
CA SER A 244 5.44 -1.79 7.46
C SER A 244 4.48 -1.32 8.56
N MET A 245 3.21 -1.10 8.20
CA MET A 245 2.16 -0.65 9.13
C MET A 245 2.45 0.72 9.76
N ARG A 246 3.14 1.57 9.00
CA ARG A 246 3.39 2.98 9.32
C ARG A 246 2.68 3.88 8.31
N ILE A 247 2.49 5.13 8.71
CA ILE A 247 1.97 6.18 7.84
C ILE A 247 2.94 6.44 6.67
N PHE A 248 2.40 6.88 5.54
CA PHE A 248 3.25 7.32 4.44
C PHE A 248 3.94 8.64 4.78
N SER A 249 5.20 8.77 4.37
CA SER A 249 5.89 10.05 4.42
C SER A 249 5.25 11.05 3.46
N ARG A 250 5.01 12.28 3.93
CA ARG A 250 4.50 13.37 3.11
C ARG A 250 5.67 14.20 2.57
N LEU A 251 5.84 14.22 1.25
CA LEU A 251 6.88 15.04 0.60
C LEU A 251 6.53 16.53 0.54
N LEU A 252 5.23 16.84 0.62
CA LEU A 252 4.67 18.19 0.67
C LEU A 252 3.56 18.21 1.72
N PRO A 253 3.25 19.37 2.31
CA PRO A 253 2.07 19.52 3.16
C PRO A 253 0.80 19.04 2.44
N PRO A 254 -0.10 18.31 3.14
CA PRO A 254 -1.36 17.89 2.54
C PRO A 254 -2.26 19.11 2.26
N MET A 255 -3.16 18.97 1.29
CA MET A 255 -4.15 20.01 0.98
C MET A 255 -5.55 19.40 1.03
N TYR A 256 -6.32 19.77 2.05
CA TYR A 256 -7.71 19.39 2.24
C TYR A 256 -8.62 20.61 2.02
N ALA A 257 -9.93 20.40 1.86
CA ALA A 257 -10.90 21.48 1.70
C ALA A 257 -11.13 22.26 3.00
N ASP A 258 -10.98 21.59 4.14
CA ASP A 258 -11.07 22.12 5.50
C ASP A 258 -9.70 22.14 6.19
N ASP A 259 -8.64 22.07 5.39
CA ASP A 259 -7.24 21.92 5.78
C ASP A 259 -6.90 20.67 6.61
N MET A 260 -7.88 19.84 6.97
CA MET A 260 -7.71 18.75 7.94
C MET A 260 -7.91 17.36 7.34
N SER A 261 -9.06 17.09 6.74
CA SER A 261 -9.40 15.74 6.26
C SER A 261 -10.35 15.72 5.07
N ALA A 262 -11.16 16.76 4.88
CA ALA A 262 -12.14 16.80 3.81
C ALA A 262 -11.44 16.84 2.44
N PRO A 263 -11.78 15.93 1.51
CA PRO A 263 -11.18 15.94 0.18
C PRO A 263 -11.49 17.24 -0.55
N LYS A 264 -10.54 17.69 -1.38
CA LYS A 264 -10.68 18.97 -2.09
C LYS A 264 -11.82 18.93 -3.09
N THR A 265 -12.69 19.95 -3.07
CA THR A 265 -13.83 20.09 -3.99
C THR A 265 -13.75 21.32 -4.88
N THR A 266 -12.87 22.28 -4.56
CA THR A 266 -12.69 23.54 -5.29
C THR A 266 -11.28 23.69 -5.86
N GLY A 267 -11.19 24.26 -7.06
CA GLY A 267 -9.94 24.60 -7.72
C GLY A 267 -9.34 25.89 -7.17
N ARG A 268 -8.12 26.21 -7.64
CA ARG A 268 -7.39 27.43 -7.21
C ARG A 268 -8.15 28.74 -7.48
N LEU A 269 -9.00 28.76 -8.50
CA LEU A 269 -9.81 29.92 -8.88
C LEU A 269 -11.19 29.95 -8.17
N GLY A 270 -11.43 29.07 -7.20
CA GLY A 270 -12.69 28.97 -6.46
C GLY A 270 -13.80 28.20 -7.17
N SER A 271 -13.62 27.80 -8.44
CA SER A 271 -14.58 26.97 -9.16
C SER A 271 -14.59 25.52 -8.66
N ALA A 272 -15.72 24.82 -8.79
CA ALA A 272 -15.80 23.40 -8.44
C ALA A 272 -14.86 22.55 -9.31
N LEU A 273 -14.21 21.55 -8.71
CA LEU A 273 -13.41 20.57 -9.44
C LEU A 273 -14.33 19.67 -10.27
N PRO A 274 -13.93 19.31 -11.50
CA PRO A 274 -14.67 18.36 -12.31
C PRO A 274 -14.67 16.98 -11.64
N SER A 275 -15.77 16.24 -11.77
CA SER A 275 -15.80 14.84 -11.34
C SER A 275 -14.69 14.04 -12.02
N GLY A 276 -14.09 13.09 -11.29
CA GLY A 276 -13.10 12.16 -11.82
C GLY A 276 -13.61 11.41 -13.06
N ARG A 277 -14.93 11.15 -13.16
CA ARG A 277 -15.53 10.53 -14.35
C ARG A 277 -15.52 11.46 -15.58
N VAL A 278 -15.74 12.76 -15.38
CA VAL A 278 -15.62 13.74 -16.48
C VAL A 278 -14.20 13.72 -17.02
N ILE A 279 -13.20 13.79 -16.14
CA ILE A 279 -11.78 13.74 -16.53
C ILE A 279 -11.44 12.43 -17.23
N SER A 280 -11.89 11.28 -16.71
CA SER A 280 -11.69 9.98 -17.34
C SER A 280 -12.23 9.98 -18.77
N THR A 281 -13.47 10.41 -18.99
CA THR A 281 -14.10 10.36 -20.32
C THR A 281 -13.63 11.43 -21.31
N GLN A 282 -13.16 12.58 -20.83
CA GLN A 282 -12.76 13.70 -21.69
C GLN A 282 -11.25 13.74 -21.97
N VAL A 283 -10.43 13.15 -21.10
CA VAL A 283 -8.96 13.19 -21.21
C VAL A 283 -8.37 11.82 -21.53
N HIS A 284 -8.96 10.74 -21.00
CA HIS A 284 -8.42 9.38 -21.15
C HIS A 284 -9.28 8.60 -22.14
N TYR A 285 -9.04 8.82 -23.43
CA TYR A 285 -9.69 8.05 -24.49
C TYR A 285 -9.25 6.59 -24.43
N ASP A 286 -10.21 5.68 -24.52
CA ASP A 286 -9.95 4.25 -24.63
C ASP A 286 -9.44 3.94 -26.05
N VAL A 287 -8.11 3.96 -26.20
CA VAL A 287 -7.42 3.70 -27.47
C VAL A 287 -6.52 2.49 -27.29
N GLN A 288 -6.75 1.47 -28.11
CA GLN A 288 -5.87 0.32 -28.18
C GLN A 288 -4.61 0.67 -28.97
N ALA A 289 -3.57 1.14 -28.27
CA ALA A 289 -2.28 1.48 -28.85
C ALA A 289 -1.14 0.66 -28.18
N PRO A 290 -0.89 -0.58 -28.63
CA PRO A 290 0.18 -1.41 -28.07
C PRO A 290 1.57 -0.77 -28.31
N HIS A 291 2.46 -0.89 -27.32
CA HIS A 291 3.80 -0.32 -27.42
C HIS A 291 4.68 -1.12 -28.37
N VAL A 292 5.28 -0.46 -29.37
CA VAL A 292 6.06 -1.15 -30.43
C VAL A 292 7.37 -1.77 -29.96
N ARG A 293 7.85 -1.39 -28.76
CA ARG A 293 9.16 -1.83 -28.23
C ARG A 293 9.08 -2.65 -26.95
N TYR A 294 8.02 -2.48 -26.16
CA TYR A 294 7.95 -3.03 -24.81
C TYR A 294 6.79 -4.00 -24.71
N SER A 295 7.04 -5.15 -24.10
CA SER A 295 6.01 -6.16 -23.86
C SER A 295 5.11 -5.73 -22.69
N LEU A 296 4.01 -6.47 -22.52
CA LEU A 296 3.12 -6.32 -21.37
C LEU A 296 3.83 -6.55 -20.02
N MET A 297 4.98 -7.22 -20.02
CA MET A 297 5.76 -7.48 -18.81
C MET A 297 6.20 -6.20 -18.11
N VAL A 298 6.41 -5.10 -18.84
CA VAL A 298 6.75 -3.80 -18.22
C VAL A 298 5.63 -3.33 -17.30
N MET A 299 4.36 -3.45 -17.74
CA MET A 299 3.20 -3.11 -16.93
C MET A 299 3.09 -4.06 -15.72
N GLN A 300 3.21 -5.36 -15.97
CA GLN A 300 3.04 -6.37 -14.91
C GLN A 300 4.11 -6.26 -13.82
N TRP A 301 5.36 -6.00 -14.21
CA TRP A 301 6.45 -5.78 -13.26
C TRP A 301 6.29 -4.48 -12.48
N GLY A 302 5.73 -3.45 -13.12
CA GLY A 302 5.32 -2.22 -12.42
C GLY A 302 4.34 -2.49 -11.30
N GLN A 303 3.30 -3.29 -11.54
CA GLN A 303 2.33 -3.69 -10.51
C GLN A 303 2.97 -4.54 -9.41
N PHE A 304 3.82 -5.51 -9.77
CA PHE A 304 4.54 -6.32 -8.80
C PHE A 304 5.37 -5.45 -7.85
N LEU A 305 6.13 -4.49 -8.40
CA LEU A 305 6.95 -3.56 -7.62
C LEU A 305 6.09 -2.62 -6.74
N ASP A 306 5.00 -2.07 -7.30
CA ASP A 306 4.07 -1.21 -6.56
C ASP A 306 3.51 -1.91 -5.31
N HIS A 307 3.10 -3.18 -5.47
CA HIS A 307 2.53 -3.99 -4.39
C HIS A 307 3.57 -4.47 -3.36
N ASP A 308 4.86 -4.52 -3.70
CA ASP A 308 5.94 -4.81 -2.75
C ASP A 308 6.22 -3.59 -1.86
N ILE A 309 6.21 -2.40 -2.46
CA ILE A 309 6.60 -1.16 -1.78
C ILE A 309 5.43 -0.54 -0.99
N THR A 310 4.22 -0.59 -1.53
CA THR A 310 3.09 0.15 -0.96
C THR A 310 1.79 -0.65 -0.96
N PHE A 311 0.98 -0.41 0.06
CA PHE A 311 -0.39 -0.91 0.10
C PHE A 311 -1.23 0.02 0.97
N THR A 312 -2.36 0.50 0.44
CA THR A 312 -3.31 1.33 1.20
C THR A 312 -4.62 0.57 1.32
N PRO A 313 -4.97 0.07 2.52
CA PRO A 313 -6.20 -0.69 2.70
C PRO A 313 -7.43 0.23 2.64
N MET A 314 -8.58 -0.34 2.27
CA MET A 314 -9.85 0.38 2.28
C MET A 314 -10.55 0.32 3.64
N ASN A 315 -11.27 1.40 3.96
CA ASN A 315 -12.18 1.44 5.10
C ASN A 315 -13.30 0.41 4.98
N THR A 316 -13.68 -0.16 6.12
CA THR A 316 -14.71 -1.21 6.21
C THR A 316 -15.61 -0.99 7.41
N ALA A 317 -16.88 -1.38 7.30
CA ALA A 317 -17.75 -1.54 8.47
C ALA A 317 -17.41 -2.85 9.16
N ASN A 318 -16.47 -2.80 10.10
CA ASN A 318 -16.00 -3.97 10.85
C ASN A 318 -15.47 -5.12 9.98
N GLY A 319 -14.70 -4.81 8.93
CA GLY A 319 -14.16 -5.81 8.01
C GLY A 319 -15.13 -6.27 6.91
N LYS A 320 -16.34 -5.69 6.85
CA LYS A 320 -17.32 -5.93 5.79
C LYS A 320 -17.36 -4.77 4.78
N PRO A 321 -17.66 -5.06 3.50
CA PRO A 321 -17.72 -4.04 2.46
C PRO A 321 -18.93 -3.13 2.62
N LEU A 322 -18.68 -1.83 2.57
CA LEU A 322 -19.69 -0.78 2.54
C LEU A 322 -20.33 -0.71 1.14
N ASP A 323 -21.64 -0.53 1.07
CA ASP A 323 -22.31 -0.19 -0.19
C ASP A 323 -22.35 1.32 -0.40
N CYS A 324 -21.29 1.86 -1.00
CA CYS A 324 -21.18 3.29 -1.32
C CYS A 324 -21.76 3.64 -2.70
N SER A 325 -22.69 2.85 -3.24
CA SER A 325 -23.24 3.07 -4.58
C SER A 325 -24.22 4.25 -4.69
N ASP A 326 -24.77 4.72 -3.58
CA ASP A 326 -25.63 5.90 -3.57
C ASP A 326 -24.80 7.20 -3.50
N CYS A 327 -25.22 8.26 -4.18
CA CYS A 327 -24.56 9.57 -4.08
C CYS A 327 -24.64 10.16 -2.67
N GLU A 328 -25.66 9.81 -1.90
CA GLU A 328 -25.82 10.20 -0.50
C GLU A 328 -25.25 9.17 0.47
N SER A 329 -24.52 8.16 -0.02
CA SER A 329 -23.97 7.08 0.82
C SER A 329 -23.05 7.58 1.94
N ALA A 330 -22.37 8.72 1.76
CA ALA A 330 -21.63 9.41 2.82
C ALA A 330 -22.50 9.66 4.07
N ARG A 331 -23.76 10.04 3.86
CA ARG A 331 -24.75 10.35 4.91
C ARG A 331 -25.59 9.14 5.29
N LEU A 332 -25.99 8.34 4.31
CA LEU A 332 -26.96 7.25 4.47
C LEU A 332 -26.32 5.93 4.90
N VAL A 333 -25.05 5.71 4.55
CA VAL A 333 -24.34 4.44 4.75
C VAL A 333 -23.16 4.62 5.69
N HIS A 334 -22.18 5.43 5.31
CA HIS A 334 -20.95 5.64 6.08
C HIS A 334 -20.21 6.90 5.61
N PRO A 335 -19.63 7.74 6.50
CA PRO A 335 -18.93 8.97 6.12
C PRO A 335 -17.74 8.74 5.16
N GLU A 336 -17.08 7.59 5.27
CA GLU A 336 -15.99 7.16 4.37
C GLU A 336 -16.46 6.83 2.93
N CYS A 337 -17.76 6.79 2.67
CA CYS A 337 -18.26 6.63 1.33
C CYS A 337 -18.05 7.93 0.52
N LEU A 338 -17.17 7.86 -0.48
CA LEU A 338 -16.90 8.95 -1.41
C LEU A 338 -17.27 8.55 -2.85
N PRO A 339 -18.57 8.55 -3.21
CA PRO A 339 -19.02 8.09 -4.52
C PRO A 339 -18.56 9.03 -5.65
N ILE A 340 -18.10 8.46 -6.76
CA ILE A 340 -17.74 9.23 -7.96
C ILE A 340 -19.02 9.63 -8.69
N ILE A 341 -19.35 10.92 -8.67
CA ILE A 341 -20.54 11.46 -9.34
C ILE A 341 -20.42 11.30 -10.86
N VAL A 342 -21.38 10.63 -11.49
CA VAL A 342 -21.46 10.49 -12.96
C VAL A 342 -22.43 11.53 -13.54
N PRO A 343 -21.97 12.47 -14.39
CA PRO A 343 -22.85 13.45 -15.04
C PRO A 343 -23.86 12.79 -15.98
N MET A 344 -25.08 13.33 -16.00
CA MET A 344 -26.21 12.81 -16.78
C MET A 344 -25.98 12.78 -18.29
N MET A 345 -25.04 13.58 -18.82
CA MET A 345 -24.77 13.68 -20.26
C MET A 345 -23.84 12.57 -20.81
N ILE A 346 -23.21 11.76 -19.95
CA ILE A 346 -22.30 10.69 -20.38
C ILE A 346 -23.11 9.42 -20.69
N ARG A 347 -23.37 9.14 -21.97
CA ARG A 347 -24.29 8.08 -22.47
C ARG A 347 -23.73 6.64 -22.49
N PHE A 348 -22.48 6.40 -22.12
CA PHE A 348 -21.90 5.05 -22.14
C PHE A 348 -22.15 4.32 -20.81
N ILE A 349 -23.38 3.82 -20.63
CA ILE A 349 -23.69 2.77 -19.65
C ILE A 349 -24.18 1.57 -20.46
N GLN A 350 -23.43 0.47 -20.46
CA GLN A 350 -23.96 -0.80 -20.97
C GLN A 350 -25.23 -1.17 -20.16
N PRO A 351 -26.35 -1.57 -20.80
CA PRO A 351 -27.64 -1.72 -20.12
C PRO A 351 -27.72 -2.79 -19.02
N SER A 352 -26.67 -3.58 -18.80
CA SER A 352 -26.62 -4.62 -17.77
C SER A 352 -26.26 -4.11 -16.38
N ILE A 353 -25.80 -2.85 -16.23
CA ILE A 353 -25.50 -2.23 -14.93
C ILE A 353 -26.57 -1.19 -14.61
N LYS A 354 -27.75 -1.65 -14.18
CA LYS A 354 -28.71 -0.79 -13.47
C LYS A 354 -28.21 -0.56 -12.04
N GLN A 355 -27.20 0.28 -11.86
CA GLN A 355 -26.89 1.01 -10.61
C GLN A 355 -25.79 2.03 -10.89
N ARG A 356 -25.98 3.26 -10.42
CA ARG A 356 -25.26 4.48 -10.86
C ARG A 356 -23.87 4.67 -10.24
N VAL A 357 -23.02 3.63 -10.20
CA VAL A 357 -21.60 3.81 -9.84
C VAL A 357 -20.74 2.92 -10.72
N ASP A 358 -19.81 3.54 -11.43
CA ASP A 358 -18.83 2.83 -12.24
C ASP A 358 -17.69 2.38 -11.31
N LEU A 359 -17.43 1.06 -11.27
CA LEU A 359 -16.43 0.44 -10.39
C LEU A 359 -15.06 0.31 -11.06
N HIS A 360 -14.85 0.97 -12.20
CA HIS A 360 -13.58 0.93 -12.92
C HIS A 360 -12.96 2.31 -12.99
N ALA A 361 -12.36 2.71 -11.86
CA ALA A 361 -11.34 3.75 -11.85
C ALA A 361 -10.27 3.36 -10.81
N PHE A 362 -9.08 3.03 -11.31
CA PHE A 362 -7.86 2.99 -10.52
C PHE A 362 -7.54 4.41 -10.07
N LEU A 363 -8.11 4.83 -8.94
CA LEU A 363 -7.68 6.01 -8.21
C LEU A 363 -7.45 5.59 -6.76
N LEU A 364 -6.16 5.47 -6.43
CA LEU A 364 -5.62 5.42 -5.08
C LEU A 364 -6.04 6.70 -4.33
N LEU A 365 -7.27 6.74 -3.82
CA LEU A 365 -7.70 7.71 -2.83
C LEU A 365 -7.93 6.95 -1.54
N GLY A 366 -6.81 6.63 -0.88
CA GLY A 366 -6.83 6.24 0.52
C GLY A 366 -7.15 7.47 1.38
N HIS A 367 -8.43 7.66 1.70
CA HIS A 367 -8.79 8.31 2.95
C HIS A 367 -8.46 7.33 4.07
N LEU A 368 -7.30 7.55 4.68
CA LEU A 368 -6.91 7.17 6.04
C LEU A 368 -5.46 7.63 6.22
N GLN A 369 -5.29 8.95 6.32
CA GLN A 369 -4.03 9.57 6.73
C GLN A 369 -4.35 10.73 7.65
N VAL A 370 -4.88 10.37 8.82
CA VAL A 370 -4.80 11.26 9.98
C VAL A 370 -3.84 10.60 10.96
N ASN A 371 -2.75 11.31 11.20
CA ASN A 371 -1.70 11.12 12.20
C ASN A 371 -0.82 9.88 12.13
#